data_AF-A0A0D7EWA9-F1
#
_entry.id   AF-A0A0D7EWA9-F1
#
_cell.length_a   1.000
_cell.length_b   1.000
_cell.length_c   1.000
_cell.angle_alpha   90.00
_cell.angle_beta   90.00
_cell.angle_gamma   90.00
#
_symmetry.space_group_name_H-M   'P 1'
#
loop_
_entity.id
_entity.type
_entity.pdbx_description
1 polymer ?
#
loop_
_entity_poly.entity_id
_entity_poly.type
_entity_poly.pdbx_seq_one_letter_code
_entity_poly.pdbx_strand_id
1 'polypeptide(L)'
;MLRPTKNIFREAVYLAATSKENIDRLSHLADGGAYPAVRPELVAATEIVGAPESLFAAFNAATSALLDRAEANKLESRTLAATRDLLLPKLMSGEIRIKDAEKIAGEAA
;
A
#
# COMPACT_ATOMS: atom_id res chain seq x y z
N MET A 1 -11.50 -2.41 4.04
CA MET A 1 -10.18 -2.71 4.63
C MET A 1 -10.29 -3.97 5.46
N LEU A 2 -9.36 -4.92 5.30
CA LEU A 2 -9.24 -6.08 6.18
C LEU A 2 -8.56 -5.65 7.48
N ARG A 3 -9.14 -6.01 8.63
CA ARG A 3 -8.58 -5.72 9.95
C ARG A 3 -8.37 -7.03 10.70
N PRO A 4 -7.13 -7.39 11.06
CA PRO A 4 -6.88 -8.60 11.83
C PRO A 4 -7.44 -8.45 13.26
N THR A 5 -7.83 -9.56 13.88
CA THR A 5 -8.32 -9.59 15.26
C THR A 5 -7.22 -9.31 16.29
N LYS A 6 -5.97 -9.67 15.96
CA LYS A 6 -4.76 -9.37 16.75
C LYS A 6 -3.68 -8.79 15.83
N ASN A 7 -2.88 -7.85 16.34
CA ASN A 7 -1.85 -7.19 15.53
C ASN A 7 -0.78 -8.17 15.01
N ILE A 8 -0.53 -9.29 15.72
CA ILE A 8 0.43 -10.33 15.29
C ILE A 8 0.08 -10.96 13.93
N PHE A 9 -1.17 -10.84 13.47
CA PHE A 9 -1.61 -11.38 12.17
C PHE A 9 -1.55 -10.35 11.04
N ARG A 10 -1.20 -9.10 11.31
CA ARG A 10 -1.30 -7.99 10.35
C ARG A 10 -0.53 -8.26 9.06
N GLU A 11 0.74 -8.64 9.15
CA GLU A 11 1.61 -8.86 8.00
C GLU A 11 1.21 -10.13 7.26
N ALA A 12 0.85 -11.19 7.99
CA ALA A 12 0.36 -12.42 7.37
C ALA A 12 -0.93 -12.19 6.58
N VAL A 13 -1.90 -11.46 7.14
CA VAL A 13 -3.15 -11.09 6.45
C VAL A 13 -2.87 -10.19 5.26
N TYR A 14 -2.00 -9.19 5.42
CA TYR A 14 -1.62 -8.29 4.32
C TYR A 14 -1.00 -9.05 3.16
N LEU A 15 0.01 -9.88 3.43
CA LEU A 15 0.73 -10.64 2.41
C LEU A 15 -0.16 -11.71 1.77
N ALA A 16 -1.02 -12.39 2.54
CA ALA A 16 -1.96 -13.35 1.98
C ALA A 16 -3.00 -12.67 1.08
N ALA A 17 -3.56 -11.54 1.53
CA ALA A 17 -4.56 -10.81 0.78
C ALA A 17 -4.00 -10.19 -0.51
N THR A 18 -2.73 -9.78 -0.51
CA THR A 18 -2.08 -9.07 -1.63
C THR A 18 -1.13 -9.95 -2.44
N SER A 19 -1.05 -11.25 -2.14
CA SER A 19 -0.24 -12.17 -2.94
C SER A 19 -0.79 -12.25 -4.36
N LYS A 20 0.11 -12.42 -5.32
CA LYS A 20 -0.27 -12.57 -6.73
C LYS A 20 -1.26 -13.73 -6.92
N GLU A 21 -0.99 -14.86 -6.28
CA GLU A 21 -1.86 -16.03 -6.33
C GLU A 21 -3.28 -15.73 -5.81
N ASN A 22 -3.41 -15.02 -4.69
CA ASN A 22 -4.72 -14.67 -4.18
C ASN A 22 -5.43 -13.61 -5.03
N ILE A 23 -4.70 -12.65 -5.59
CA ILE A 23 -5.25 -11.68 -6.54
C ILE A 23 -5.79 -12.42 -7.77
N ASP A 24 -5.00 -13.29 -8.37
CA ASP A 24 -5.37 -14.07 -9.55
C ASP A 24 -6.61 -14.95 -9.24
N ARG A 25 -6.62 -15.63 -8.08
CA ARG A 25 -7.77 -16.41 -7.59
C ARG A 25 -9.03 -15.54 -7.46
N LEU A 26 -8.93 -14.39 -6.80
CA LEU A 26 -10.06 -13.49 -6.61
C LEU A 26 -10.54 -12.88 -7.93
N SER A 27 -9.64 -12.59 -8.87
CA SER A 27 -9.99 -12.13 -10.21
C SER A 27 -10.78 -13.17 -11.00
N HIS A 28 -10.46 -14.46 -10.87
CA HIS A 28 -11.24 -15.54 -11.49
C HIS A 28 -12.60 -15.78 -10.84
N LEU A 29 -12.74 -15.46 -9.56
CA LEU A 29 -14.00 -15.59 -8.81
C LEU A 29 -14.84 -14.30 -8.83
N ALA A 30 -14.35 -13.24 -9.45
CA ALA A 30 -15.12 -12.02 -9.65
C ALA A 30 -16.27 -12.31 -10.63
N ASP A 31 -17.47 -11.89 -10.25
CA ASP A 31 -18.69 -12.14 -11.02
C ASP A 31 -19.40 -10.82 -11.32
N GLY A 32 -20.20 -10.80 -12.40
CA GLY A 32 -20.85 -9.60 -12.94
C GLY A 32 -20.38 -9.27 -14.36
N GLY A 33 -21.28 -8.66 -15.15
CA GLY A 33 -21.05 -8.36 -16.58
C GLY A 33 -19.98 -7.30 -16.83
N ALA A 34 -20.38 -6.04 -17.00
CA ALA A 34 -19.45 -4.96 -17.33
C ALA A 34 -18.48 -4.59 -16.19
N TYR A 35 -18.82 -4.93 -14.94
CA TYR A 35 -18.00 -4.70 -13.76
C TYR A 35 -17.98 -5.94 -12.88
N PRO A 36 -17.04 -6.88 -13.12
CA PRO A 36 -16.84 -8.03 -12.27
C PRO A 36 -16.44 -7.58 -10.85
N ALA A 37 -17.18 -8.02 -9.83
CA ALA A 37 -16.97 -7.65 -8.44
C ALA A 37 -16.63 -8.88 -7.60
N VAL A 38 -15.65 -8.74 -6.71
CA VAL A 38 -15.29 -9.76 -5.74
C VAL A 38 -16.21 -9.64 -4.52
N ARG A 39 -16.94 -10.71 -4.23
CA ARG A 39 -17.82 -10.76 -3.05
C ARG A 39 -17.00 -10.80 -1.74
N PRO A 40 -17.39 -10.07 -0.68
CA PRO A 40 -16.65 -10.04 0.59
C PRO A 40 -16.39 -11.42 1.20
N GLU A 41 -17.32 -12.36 1.02
CA GLU A 41 -17.19 -13.73 1.54
C GLU A 41 -16.01 -14.47 0.92
N LEU A 42 -15.70 -14.21 -0.35
CA LEU A 42 -14.56 -14.81 -1.06
C LEU A 42 -13.22 -14.26 -0.57
N VAL A 43 -13.20 -12.99 -0.14
CA VAL A 43 -12.03 -12.36 0.47
C VAL A 43 -11.83 -12.92 1.87
N ALA A 44 -12.89 -13.05 2.67
CA ALA A 44 -12.85 -13.66 4.00
C ALA A 44 -12.45 -15.14 3.97
N ALA A 45 -12.79 -15.85 2.90
CA ALA A 45 -12.38 -17.23 2.65
C ALA A 45 -10.96 -17.37 2.09
N THR A 46 -10.14 -16.31 2.08
CA THR A 46 -8.73 -16.42 1.71
C THR A 46 -8.02 -17.35 2.69
N GLU A 47 -7.45 -18.44 2.17
CA GLU A 47 -6.71 -19.40 2.96
C GLU A 47 -5.38 -18.82 3.43
N ILE A 48 -5.02 -19.10 4.68
CA ILE A 48 -3.74 -18.73 5.28
C ILE A 48 -3.13 -19.95 5.95
N VAL A 49 -1.79 -19.98 6.03
CA VAL A 49 -1.09 -21.05 6.73
C VAL A 49 -1.50 -21.07 8.20
N GLY A 50 -1.97 -22.22 8.70
CA GLY A 50 -2.24 -22.42 10.11
C GLY A 50 -0.95 -22.61 10.90
N ALA A 51 -0.70 -21.75 11.89
CA ALA A 51 0.48 -21.83 12.75
C ALA A 51 0.18 -21.34 14.18
N PRO A 52 1.00 -21.70 15.19
CA PRO A 52 0.88 -21.17 16.53
C PRO A 52 1.06 -19.64 16.56
N GLU A 53 0.39 -18.96 17.49
CA GLU A 53 0.48 -17.50 17.64
C GLU A 53 1.93 -17.01 17.86
N SER A 54 2.77 -17.81 18.50
CA SER A 54 4.19 -17.51 18.70
C SER A 54 4.95 -17.37 17.38
N LEU A 55 4.61 -18.16 16.37
CA LEU A 55 5.24 -18.06 15.05
C LEU A 55 4.77 -16.80 14.32
N PHE A 56 3.47 -16.48 14.39
CA PHE A 56 2.95 -15.22 13.84
C PHE A 56 3.56 -14.00 14.53
N ALA A 57 3.75 -14.04 15.85
CA ALA A 57 4.42 -12.98 16.58
C ALA A 57 5.87 -12.78 16.12
N ALA A 58 6.64 -13.87 15.96
CA ALA A 58 8.00 -13.81 15.44
C ALA A 58 8.05 -13.27 14.00
N PHE A 59 7.11 -13.71 13.16
CA PHE A 59 6.99 -13.24 11.78
C PHE A 59 6.65 -11.74 11.71
N ASN A 60 5.67 -11.28 12.49
CA ASN A 60 5.31 -9.87 12.63
C ASN A 60 6.52 -9.04 13.08
N ALA A 61 7.26 -9.49 14.10
CA ALA A 61 8.44 -8.79 14.57
C ALA A 61 9.54 -8.68 13.50
N ALA A 62 9.72 -9.71 12.67
CA ALA A 62 10.71 -9.71 11.60
C ALA A 62 10.32 -8.86 10.37
N THR A 63 9.03 -8.69 10.10
CA THR A 63 8.54 -8.14 8.82
C THR A 63 7.85 -6.79 8.94
N SER A 64 7.31 -6.43 10.11
CA SER A 64 6.56 -5.19 10.33
C SER A 64 7.32 -3.94 9.87
N ALA A 65 8.54 -3.75 10.36
CA ALA A 65 9.36 -2.58 10.01
C ALA A 65 9.67 -2.48 8.50
N LEU A 66 9.80 -3.62 7.81
CA LEU A 66 10.06 -3.65 6.37
C LEU A 66 8.83 -3.19 5.59
N LEU A 67 7.65 -3.67 5.98
CA LEU A 67 6.39 -3.31 5.34
C LEU A 67 5.99 -1.87 5.64
N ASP A 68 6.17 -1.41 6.89
CA ASP A 68 5.91 -0.02 7.27
C ASP A 68 6.81 0.95 6.48
N ARG A 69 8.10 0.63 6.32
CA ARG A 69 9.02 1.40 5.47
C ARG A 69 8.63 1.37 3.99
N ALA A 70 8.20 0.22 3.48
CA ALA A 70 7.77 0.11 2.10
C ALA A 70 6.56 1.01 1.82
N GLU A 71 5.60 1.07 2.75
CA GLU A 71 4.44 1.95 2.60
C GLU A 71 4.80 3.42 2.76
N ALA A 72 5.65 3.77 3.73
CA ALA A 72 6.15 5.14 3.89
C ALA A 72 6.86 5.64 2.62
N ASN A 73 7.73 4.82 2.03
CA ASN A 73 8.43 5.16 0.79
C ASN A 73 7.48 5.33 -0.41
N LYS A 74 6.40 4.54 -0.50
CA LYS A 74 5.39 4.70 -1.55
C LYS A 74 4.65 6.03 -1.40
N LEU A 75 4.28 6.40 -0.17
CA LEU A 75 3.61 7.67 0.12
C LEU A 75 4.53 8.84 -0.20
N GLU A 76 5.78 8.81 0.27
CA GLU A 76 6.79 9.83 -0.01
C GLU A 76 7.03 9.96 -1.52
N SER A 77 7.20 8.85 -2.24
CA SER A 77 7.38 8.88 -3.70
C SER A 77 6.20 9.52 -4.43
N ARG A 78 4.95 9.31 -3.97
CA ARG A 78 3.76 9.96 -4.52
C ARG A 78 3.75 11.46 -4.24
N THR A 79 4.10 11.86 -3.01
CA THR A 79 4.23 13.28 -2.64
C THR A 79 5.29 13.97 -3.48
N LEU A 80 6.48 13.38 -3.62
CA LEU A 80 7.57 13.92 -4.44
C LEU A 80 7.17 14.05 -5.91
N ALA A 81 6.46 13.06 -6.47
CA ALA A 81 5.95 13.14 -7.83
C ALA A 81 4.94 14.28 -7.99
N ALA A 82 4.01 14.45 -7.05
CA ALA A 82 3.04 15.55 -7.07
C ALA A 82 3.73 16.93 -6.94
N THR A 83 4.72 17.04 -6.05
CA THR A 83 5.53 18.25 -5.90
C THR A 83 6.30 18.58 -7.19
N ARG A 84 6.88 17.59 -7.86
CA ARG A 84 7.51 17.76 -9.18
C ARG A 84 6.50 18.26 -10.20
N ASP A 85 5.34 17.62 -10.30
CA ASP A 85 4.33 17.94 -11.32
C ASP A 85 3.74 19.34 -11.09
N LEU A 86 3.72 19.82 -9.85
CA LEU A 86 3.35 21.19 -9.50
C LEU A 86 4.44 22.22 -9.86
N LEU A 87 5.68 21.95 -9.47
CA LEU A 87 6.76 22.94 -9.55
C LEU A 87 7.42 23.02 -10.93
N LEU A 88 7.59 21.88 -11.61
CA LEU A 88 8.36 21.82 -12.85
C LEU A 88 7.76 22.70 -13.96
N PRO A 89 6.44 22.72 -14.22
CA PRO A 89 5.87 23.61 -15.23
C PRO A 89 6.11 25.10 -14.94
N LYS A 90 6.02 25.50 -13.67
CA LYS A 90 6.20 26.89 -13.22
C LYS A 90 7.66 27.35 -13.28
N LEU A 91 8.59 26.44 -13.01
CA LEU A 91 10.03 26.69 -13.17
C LEU A 91 10.39 26.83 -14.65
N MET A 92 9.86 25.95 -15.50
CA MET A 92 10.12 25.97 -16.95
C MET A 92 9.54 27.21 -17.64
N SER A 93 8.39 27.73 -17.17
CA SER A 93 7.81 28.98 -17.68
C SER A 93 8.48 30.24 -17.14
N GLY A 94 9.32 30.12 -16.10
CA GLY A 94 9.91 31.25 -15.38
C GLY A 94 8.91 32.00 -14.48
N GLU A 95 7.73 31.43 -14.21
CA GLU A 95 6.73 32.00 -13.31
C GLU A 95 7.24 32.11 -11.87
N ILE A 96 8.08 31.15 -11.44
CA ILE A 96 8.74 31.13 -10.13
C ILE A 96 10.25 30.95 -10.28
N ARG A 97 11.03 31.47 -9.34
CA ARG A 97 12.49 31.24 -9.30
C ARG A 97 12.82 30.03 -8.44
N ILE A 98 14.05 29.51 -8.57
CA ILE A 98 14.53 28.35 -7.78
C ILE A 98 14.34 28.58 -6.27
N LYS A 99 14.64 29.77 -5.75
CA LYS A 99 14.46 30.10 -4.32
C LYS A 99 13.01 29.99 -3.86
N ASP A 100 12.05 30.33 -4.72
CA ASP A 100 10.62 30.23 -4.41
C ASP A 100 10.19 28.76 -4.39
N ALA A 101 10.69 27.97 -5.35
CA ALA A 101 10.43 26.53 -5.42
C ALA A 101 11.02 25.76 -4.23
N GLU A 102 12.24 26.10 -3.77
CA GLU A 102 12.86 25.52 -2.56
C GLU A 102 12.00 25.76 -1.32
N LYS A 103 11.44 26.97 -1.18
CA LYS A 103 10.54 27.30 -0.08
C LYS A 103 9.25 26.46 -0.12
N ILE A 104 8.61 26.38 -1.29
CA ILE A 104 7.38 25.60 -1.47
C ILE A 104 7.62 24.10 -1.22
N ALA A 105 8.75 23.56 -1.69
CA ALA A 105 9.11 22.17 -1.48
C ALA A 105 9.37 21.86 0.01
N GLY A 106 10.01 22.78 0.74
CA GLY A 106 10.25 22.63 2.18
C GLY A 106 9.00 22.72 3.05
N GLU A 107 7.93 23.37 2.57
CA GLU A 107 6.62 23.43 3.26
C GLU A 107 5.76 22.17 3.02
N ALA A 108 6.08 21.36 2.01
CA ALA A 108 5.35 20.16 1.63
C ALA A 108 5.87 18.86 2.30
N ALA A 109 6.99 18.94 3.01
CA ALA A 109 7.63 17.85 3.75
C ALA A 109 7.34 17.97 5.26
#